data_AF-A0A2V8SDH9-F1
#
_entry.id   AF-A0A2V8SDH9-F1
#
_cell.length_a   1.000
_cell.length_b   1.000
_cell.length_c   1.000
_cell.angle_alpha   90.00
_cell.angle_beta   90.00
_cell.angle_gamma   90.00
#
_symmetry.space_group_name_H-M   'P 1'
#
loop_
_entity.id
_entity.type
_entity.pdbx_description
1 polymer ?
#
loop_
_entity_poly.entity_id
_entity_poly.type
_entity_poly.pdbx_seq_one_letter_code
_entity_poly.pdbx_strand_id
1 'polypeptide(L)'
;MTLMRSLTLPMLLTPALVVGCAGRARPQATLADLRKVTPDLQEVKVEQGLDEAMQAYRRFLEQAPETAMTPEAMRRLADLKIEKQ
;
A
#
# COMPACT_ATOMS: atom_id res chain seq x y z
N MET A 1 -50.87 -14.20 -26.14
CA MET A 1 -49.48 -14.10 -26.64
C MET A 1 -48.73 -12.83 -26.21
N THR A 2 -49.32 -11.92 -25.43
CA THR A 2 -48.67 -10.70 -24.91
C THR A 2 -47.97 -10.91 -23.56
N LEU A 3 -48.53 -11.75 -22.69
CA LEU A 3 -48.01 -11.99 -21.33
C LEU A 3 -46.69 -12.79 -21.28
N MET A 4 -46.47 -13.71 -22.22
CA MET A 4 -45.20 -14.47 -22.33
C MET A 4 -44.05 -13.60 -22.87
N ARG A 5 -44.36 -12.54 -23.62
CA ARG A 5 -43.39 -11.67 -24.31
C ARG A 5 -42.91 -10.52 -23.42
N SER A 6 -43.70 -10.14 -22.42
CA SER A 6 -43.31 -9.19 -21.36
C SER A 6 -42.38 -9.81 -20.31
N LEU A 7 -42.42 -11.14 -20.14
CA LEU A 7 -41.59 -11.86 -19.17
C LEU A 7 -40.21 -12.26 -19.73
N THR A 8 -40.07 -12.37 -21.06
CA THR A 8 -38.81 -12.74 -21.72
C THR A 8 -37.79 -11.59 -21.74
N LEU A 9 -38.24 -10.34 -21.78
CA LEU A 9 -37.37 -9.16 -21.81
C LEU A 9 -36.55 -8.96 -20.51
N PRO A 10 -37.14 -9.01 -19.29
CA PRO A 10 -36.36 -8.91 -18.06
C PRO A 10 -35.49 -10.15 -17.79
N MET A 11 -35.86 -11.32 -18.34
CA MET A 11 -35.11 -12.56 -18.17
C MET A 11 -33.81 -12.60 -19.00
N LEU A 12 -33.75 -11.87 -20.12
CA LEU A 12 -32.51 -11.71 -20.90
C LEU A 12 -31.63 -10.54 -20.44
N LEU A 13 -32.22 -9.49 -19.85
CA LEU A 13 -31.48 -8.31 -19.40
C LEU A 13 -30.67 -8.57 -18.12
N THR A 14 -31.16 -9.47 -17.27
CA THR A 14 -30.55 -9.81 -15.97
C THR A 14 -29.17 -10.45 -16.08
N PRO A 15 -28.90 -11.49 -16.90
CA PRO A 15 -27.56 -12.07 -16.98
C PRO A 15 -26.51 -11.12 -17.58
N ALA A 16 -26.89 -10.16 -18.41
CA ALA A 16 -25.98 -9.20 -19.02
C ALA A 16 -25.41 -8.18 -18.00
N LEU A 17 -26.16 -7.85 -16.95
CA LEU A 17 -25.73 -6.91 -15.91
C LEU A 17 -24.77 -7.52 -14.89
N VAL A 18 -24.82 -8.84 -14.67
CA VAL A 18 -23.99 -9.53 -13.64
C VAL A 18 -22.56 -9.80 -14.13
N VAL A 19 -22.31 -9.79 -15.44
CA VAL A 19 -20.97 -10.04 -16.02
C VAL A 19 -19.95 -8.92 -15.69
N GLY A 20 -20.41 -7.73 -15.28
CA GLY A 20 -19.53 -6.62 -14.90
C GLY A 20 -18.92 -6.72 -13.49
N CYS A 21 -19.54 -7.48 -12.58
CA CYS A 21 -19.10 -7.59 -11.18
C CYS A 21 -18.13 -8.75 -10.94
N ALA A 22 -17.98 -9.67 -11.89
CA ALA A 22 -16.88 -10.62 -11.89
C ALA A 22 -15.61 -9.88 -12.34
N GLY A 23 -15.07 -9.05 -11.45
CA GLY A 23 -13.75 -8.46 -11.62
C GLY A 23 -12.82 -9.58 -12.05
N ARG A 24 -12.27 -9.48 -13.27
CA ARG A 24 -11.41 -10.49 -13.87
C ARG A 24 -10.46 -10.99 -12.79
N ALA A 25 -10.63 -12.23 -12.36
CA ALA A 25 -9.71 -12.92 -11.48
C ALA A 25 -8.42 -13.15 -12.27
N ARG A 26 -7.64 -12.08 -12.46
CA ARG A 26 -6.21 -12.24 -12.69
C ARG A 26 -5.69 -12.92 -11.42
N PRO A 27 -4.74 -13.86 -11.52
CA PRO A 27 -3.97 -14.25 -10.36
C PRO A 27 -3.28 -12.99 -9.83
N GLN A 28 -3.90 -12.33 -8.84
CA GLN A 28 -3.33 -11.17 -8.19
C GLN A 28 -2.32 -11.72 -7.20
N ALA A 29 -1.05 -11.44 -7.47
CA ALA A 29 0.01 -11.75 -6.53
C ALA A 29 -0.34 -11.13 -5.18
N THR A 30 -0.22 -11.92 -4.13
CA THR A 30 -0.46 -11.51 -2.76
C THR A 30 0.87 -11.18 -2.08
N LEU A 31 0.84 -10.48 -0.93
CA LEU A 31 2.05 -10.31 -0.11
C LEU A 31 2.68 -11.67 0.28
N ALA A 32 1.87 -12.72 0.37
CA ALA A 32 2.35 -14.07 0.62
C ALA A 32 3.25 -14.62 -0.50
N ASP A 33 3.09 -14.16 -1.74
CA ASP A 33 3.90 -14.58 -2.88
C ASP A 33 5.31 -13.97 -2.89
N LEU A 34 5.52 -12.83 -2.20
CA LEU A 34 6.85 -12.23 -2.02
C LEU A 34 7.83 -13.15 -1.28
N ARG A 35 7.31 -14.09 -0.46
CA ARG A 35 8.15 -15.09 0.22
C ARG A 35 8.86 -16.05 -0.74
N LYS A 36 8.39 -16.13 -1.99
CA LYS A 36 8.99 -16.96 -3.05
C LYS A 36 9.98 -16.17 -3.90
N VAL A 37 10.10 -14.86 -3.68
CA VAL A 37 11.01 -13.98 -4.42
C VAL A 37 12.31 -13.86 -3.63
N THR A 38 13.43 -14.21 -4.26
CA THR A 38 14.76 -13.99 -3.69
C THR A 38 15.04 -12.48 -3.68
N PRO A 39 15.37 -11.87 -2.52
CA PRO A 39 15.72 -10.45 -2.47
C PRO A 39 16.97 -10.16 -3.30
N ASP A 40 16.98 -9.04 -4.02
CA ASP A 40 18.22 -8.51 -4.57
C ASP A 40 19.03 -7.91 -3.41
N LEU A 41 20.20 -8.50 -3.16
CA LEU A 41 21.10 -8.11 -2.08
C LEU A 41 22.27 -7.27 -2.59
N GLN A 42 22.22 -6.78 -3.83
CA GLN A 42 23.24 -5.86 -4.33
C GLN A 42 23.29 -4.61 -3.46
N GLU A 43 24.49 -4.30 -2.99
CA GLU A 43 24.77 -3.06 -2.30
C GLU A 43 24.73 -1.90 -3.29
N VAL A 44 23.81 -0.97 -3.06
CA VAL A 44 23.66 0.24 -3.87
C VAL A 44 24.12 1.42 -3.05
N LYS A 45 24.87 2.33 -3.67
CA LYS A 45 25.29 3.56 -3.02
C LYS A 45 24.07 4.43 -2.72
N VAL A 46 23.78 4.62 -1.44
CA VAL A 46 22.74 5.53 -0.97
C VAL A 46 23.43 6.81 -0.52
N GLU A 47 23.32 7.85 -1.35
CA GLU A 47 23.78 9.18 -0.97
C GLU A 47 22.80 9.80 0.04
N GLN A 48 23.31 10.68 0.91
CA GLN A 48 22.48 11.52 1.80
C GLN A 48 21.57 10.76 2.78
N GLY A 49 21.73 9.44 2.96
CA GLY A 49 20.82 8.63 3.78
C GLY A 49 20.67 9.11 5.24
N LEU A 50 21.75 9.62 5.83
CA LEU A 50 21.72 10.19 7.18
C LEU A 50 20.89 11.49 7.24
N ASP A 51 21.05 12.37 6.25
CA ASP A 51 20.30 13.63 6.17
C ASP A 51 18.81 13.38 5.89
N GLU A 52 18.51 12.45 4.99
CA GLU A 52 17.13 12.04 4.70
C GLU A 52 16.46 11.41 5.92
N ALA A 53 17.17 10.56 6.66
CA ALA A 53 16.66 9.97 7.90
C ALA A 53 16.35 11.05 8.95
N MET A 54 17.26 12.01 9.15
CA MET A 54 17.02 13.13 10.05
C MET A 54 15.81 13.97 9.63
N GLN A 55 15.62 14.22 8.33
CA GLN A 55 14.45 14.94 7.82
C GLN A 55 13.16 14.16 8.02
N ALA A 56 13.19 12.84 7.84
CA ALA A 56 12.03 11.98 8.08
C ALA A 56 11.59 12.03 9.56
N TYR A 57 12.52 11.94 10.51
CA TYR A 57 12.19 12.07 11.95
C TYR A 57 11.65 13.46 12.30
N ARG A 58 12.21 14.54 11.73
CA ARG A 58 11.65 15.89 11.91
C ARG A 58 10.21 15.98 11.42
N ARG A 59 9.93 15.49 10.20
CA ARG A 59 8.57 15.46 9.65
C ARG A 59 7.62 14.63 10.51
N PHE A 60 8.08 13.47 11.01
CA PHE A 60 7.29 12.65 11.92
C PHE A 60 6.92 13.43 13.19
N LEU A 61 7.89 14.10 13.83
CA LEU A 61 7.67 14.89 15.04
C LEU A 61 6.78 16.13 14.80
N GLU A 62 6.81 16.70 13.59
CA GLU A 62 6.01 17.86 13.22
C GLU A 62 4.58 17.52 12.81
N GLN A 63 4.37 16.38 12.16
CA GLN A 63 3.11 16.05 11.47
C GLN A 63 2.29 14.95 12.17
N ALA A 64 2.94 14.04 12.89
CA ALA A 64 2.24 12.97 13.58
C ALA A 64 1.61 13.50 14.88
N PRO A 65 0.41 13.04 15.25
CA PRO A 65 -0.10 13.23 16.61
C PRO A 65 0.91 12.70 17.64
N GLU A 66 0.94 13.31 18.82
CA GLU A 66 1.77 12.77 19.89
C GLU A 66 1.30 11.36 20.27
N THR A 67 2.24 10.42 20.31
CA THR A 67 1.99 9.03 20.67
C THR A 67 3.11 8.52 21.57
N ALA A 68 2.99 7.29 22.05
CA ALA A 68 4.05 6.60 22.76
C ALA A 68 5.38 6.51 21.97
N MET A 69 5.36 6.69 20.64
CA MET A 69 6.56 6.67 19.79
C MET A 69 7.29 8.02 19.70
N THR A 70 6.66 9.13 20.10
CA THR A 70 7.27 10.47 20.02
C THR A 70 8.63 10.56 20.75
N PRO A 71 8.79 10.05 21.99
CA PRO A 71 10.08 10.09 22.68
C PRO A 71 11.17 9.25 22.00
N GLU A 72 10.79 8.13 21.37
CA GLU A 72 11.72 7.29 20.62
C GLU A 72 12.23 8.03 19.38
N ALA A 73 11.34 8.67 18.63
CA ALA A 73 11.72 9.44 17.44
C ALA A 73 12.65 10.62 17.78
N MET A 74 12.40 11.29 18.92
CA MET A 74 13.28 12.34 19.44
C MET A 74 14.67 11.79 19.79
N ARG A 75 14.73 10.65 20.47
CA ARG A 75 15.98 9.98 20.81
C ARG A 75 16.76 9.61 19.54
N ARG A 76 16.10 8.98 18.57
CA ARG A 76 16.75 8.54 17.34
C ARG A 76 17.26 9.72 16.51
N LEU A 77 16.52 10.84 16.49
CA LEU A 77 17.00 12.09 15.89
C LEU A 77 18.23 12.67 16.60
N ALA A 78 18.33 12.54 17.93
CA ALA A 78 19.51 12.95 18.69
C ALA A 78 20.71 12.05 18.37
N ASP A 79 20.52 10.74 18.32
CA ASP A 79 21.56 9.77 17.96
C ASP A 79 22.14 10.08 16.56
N LEU A 80 21.27 10.33 15.57
CA LEU A 80 21.67 10.68 14.21
C LEU A 80 22.45 12.00 14.13
N LYS A 81 22.13 12.97 14.99
CA LYS A 81 22.89 14.24 15.07
C LYS A 81 24.31 14.02 15.62
N ILE A 82 24.49 13.06 16.53
CA ILE A 82 25.80 12.68 17.06
C ILE A 82 26.59 11.95 15.98
N GLU A 83 25.97 11.00 15.27
CA GLU A 83 26.60 10.25 14.17
C GLU A 83 27.09 11.15 13.03
N LYS A 84 26.42 12.29 12.80
CA LYS A 84 26.82 13.28 11.78
C LYS A 84 28.07 14.08 12.15
N GLN A 85 28.43 14.18 13.43
CA GLN A 85 29.58 14.96 13.92
C GLN A 85 30.88 14.21 13.69
#